data_AF-A0A2G5VKP0-F1
#
_entry.id   AF-A0A2G5VKP0-F1
#
_cell.length_a   1.000
_cell.length_b   1.000
_cell.length_c   1.000
_cell.angle_alpha   90.00
_cell.angle_beta   90.00
_cell.angle_gamma   90.00
#
_symmetry.space_group_name_H-M   'P 1'
#
loop_
_entity.id
_entity.type
_entity.pdbx_description
1 polymer ?
#
loop_
_entity_poly.entity_id
_entity_poly.type
_entity_poly.pdbx_seq_one_letter_code
_entity_poly.pdbx_strand_id
1 'polypeptide(L)'
;MIGWAGAASKHLKKYTNIYTDTGFNVISICPPLFHFKVPDDSIGKKILHVMDSIQDKPVVIHSFSMNGIRGLISLAKASNNPNLFEKLEGIVFDSAPSRTLPYQNGKAMMLSRPSVNYMTDSNRATIFKLLNTIRDALVSPIIKIFPSLRHNFLLYWYIHEKIQLPKRQLFLYSEKDSMIPFRGLEEFIEEQKRRGCHVDSVNFGDTEHVAHFREKPEEYTKKCIEFVSKI
;
A
#
# COMPACT_ATOMS: atom_id res chain seq x y z
N MET A 1 8.36 -7.79 0.52
CA MET A 1 7.54 -6.89 1.37
C MET A 1 7.87 -5.44 1.07
N ILE A 2 6.84 -4.61 0.88
CA ILE A 2 6.98 -3.16 0.67
C ILE A 2 6.38 -2.45 1.88
N GLY A 3 7.24 -1.86 2.71
CA GLY A 3 6.88 -1.29 4.01
C GLY A 3 6.08 0.01 3.94
N TRP A 4 5.41 0.31 5.05
CA TRP A 4 4.73 1.59 5.25
C TRP A 4 5.74 2.75 5.40
N ALA A 5 5.23 3.98 5.44
CA ALA A 5 6.09 5.16 5.52
C ALA A 5 6.83 5.22 6.87
N GLY A 6 8.15 5.48 6.84
CA GLY A 6 8.99 5.43 8.04
C GLY A 6 9.27 4.01 8.57
N ALA A 7 8.84 2.96 7.85
CA ALA A 7 9.24 1.60 8.19
C ALA A 7 10.76 1.40 8.03
N ALA A 8 11.30 0.46 8.80
CA ALA A 8 12.67 0.01 8.70
C ALA A 8 12.67 -1.51 8.83
N SER A 9 13.74 -2.18 8.39
CA SER A 9 13.81 -3.65 8.39
C SER A 9 13.48 -4.27 9.76
N LYS A 10 13.88 -3.62 10.87
CA LYS A 10 13.55 -4.05 12.23
C LYS A 10 12.04 -4.11 12.52
N HIS A 11 11.26 -3.19 11.95
CA HIS A 11 9.80 -3.15 12.13
C HIS A 11 9.11 -4.28 11.35
N LEU A 12 9.67 -4.63 10.19
CA LEU A 12 9.15 -5.69 9.33
C LEU A 12 9.55 -7.10 9.77
N LYS A 13 10.60 -7.25 10.59
CA LYS A 13 11.15 -8.55 10.99
C LYS A 13 10.10 -9.56 11.48
N LYS A 14 9.15 -9.12 12.31
CA LYS A 14 8.08 -9.99 12.82
C LYS A 14 7.13 -10.49 11.71
N TYR A 15 6.90 -9.67 10.68
CA TYR A 15 6.09 -10.06 9.52
C TYR A 15 6.90 -10.94 8.57
N THR A 16 8.20 -10.67 8.38
CA THR A 16 9.04 -11.53 7.54
C THR A 16 9.12 -12.94 8.11
N ASN A 17 9.18 -13.07 9.44
CA ASN A 17 9.24 -14.36 10.11
C ASN A 17 8.07 -15.29 9.76
N ILE A 18 6.85 -14.74 9.64
CA ILE A 18 5.65 -15.51 9.24
C ILE A 18 5.92 -16.35 7.98
N TYR A 19 6.63 -15.78 7.01
CA TYR A 19 6.87 -16.42 5.72
C TYR A 19 8.20 -17.18 5.68
N THR A 20 9.24 -16.71 6.38
CA THR A 20 10.50 -17.47 6.46
C THR A 20 10.31 -18.79 7.18
N ASP A 21 9.43 -18.82 8.20
CA ASP A 21 9.11 -20.03 8.96
C ASP A 21 8.30 -21.03 8.11
N THR A 22 7.72 -20.59 6.99
CA THR A 22 7.07 -21.43 5.98
C THR A 22 7.93 -21.66 4.73
N GLY A 23 9.23 -21.39 4.79
CA GLY A 23 10.20 -21.68 3.72
C GLY A 23 10.36 -20.61 2.64
N PHE A 24 9.71 -19.44 2.76
CA PHE A 24 9.88 -18.35 1.79
C PHE A 24 11.16 -17.56 2.07
N ASN A 25 11.85 -17.15 1.00
CA ASN A 25 12.87 -16.12 1.08
C ASN A 25 12.19 -14.75 1.04
N VAL A 26 12.38 -13.94 2.09
CA VAL A 26 11.69 -12.65 2.22
C VAL A 26 12.64 -11.48 2.06
N ILE A 27 12.40 -10.65 1.05
CA ILE A 27 13.11 -9.38 0.86
C ILE A 27 12.20 -8.22 1.28
N SER A 28 12.72 -7.30 2.08
CA SER A 28 12.00 -6.13 2.58
C SER A 28 12.55 -4.84 2.01
N ILE A 29 11.68 -4.03 1.42
CA ILE A 29 11.99 -2.70 0.91
C ILE A 29 11.15 -1.70 1.68
N CYS A 30 11.78 -0.71 2.29
CA CYS A 30 11.11 0.31 3.10
C CYS A 30 11.28 1.69 2.45
N PRO A 31 10.33 2.13 1.59
CA PRO A 31 10.37 3.49 1.05
C PRO A 31 10.21 4.51 2.20
N PRO A 32 11.17 5.43 2.41
CA PRO A 32 11.26 6.18 3.66
C PRO A 32 10.17 7.23 3.84
N LEU A 33 9.75 7.89 2.76
CA LEU A 33 8.91 9.08 2.81
C LEU A 33 7.56 8.89 2.10
N PHE A 34 6.48 9.31 2.76
CA PHE A 34 5.18 9.41 2.13
C PHE A 34 4.96 10.77 1.45
N HIS A 35 4.29 10.72 0.30
CA HIS A 35 3.76 11.89 -0.40
C HIS A 35 2.44 11.55 -1.09
N PHE A 36 1.48 12.47 -1.08
CA PHE A 36 0.18 12.33 -1.74
C PHE A 36 0.20 12.35 -3.28
N LYS A 37 1.31 12.73 -3.92
CA LYS A 37 1.42 12.81 -5.38
C LYS A 37 1.72 11.43 -5.94
N VAL A 38 1.21 11.06 -7.10
CA VAL A 38 1.62 9.82 -7.78
C VAL A 38 3.15 9.79 -7.90
N PRO A 39 3.84 8.72 -7.48
CA PRO A 39 5.30 8.66 -7.47
C PRO A 39 5.87 8.63 -8.90
N ASP A 40 7.15 8.98 -9.02
CA ASP A 40 7.98 8.66 -10.18
C ASP A 40 8.45 7.19 -10.13
N ASP A 41 9.43 6.81 -10.94
CA ASP A 41 9.97 5.45 -11.04
C ASP A 41 11.16 5.18 -10.10
N SER A 42 11.57 6.15 -9.26
CA SER A 42 12.85 6.10 -8.54
C SER A 42 12.92 4.96 -7.52
N ILE A 43 11.86 4.75 -6.74
CA ILE A 43 11.73 3.62 -5.81
C ILE A 43 11.52 2.32 -6.59
N GLY A 44 10.75 2.39 -7.67
CA GLY A 44 10.47 1.28 -8.57
C GLY A 44 11.71 0.65 -9.16
N LYS A 45 12.68 1.45 -9.61
CA LYS A 45 13.97 0.96 -10.13
C LYS A 45 14.73 0.12 -9.11
N LYS A 46 14.67 0.50 -7.82
CA LYS A 46 15.29 -0.27 -6.73
C LYS A 46 14.55 -1.60 -6.50
N ILE A 47 13.22 -1.59 -6.55
CA ILE A 47 12.41 -2.80 -6.43
C ILE A 47 12.63 -3.72 -7.64
N LEU A 48 12.67 -3.15 -8.84
CA LEU A 48 12.86 -3.88 -10.09
C LEU A 48 14.21 -4.60 -10.11
N HIS A 49 15.30 -3.95 -9.70
CA HIS A 49 16.60 -4.61 -9.57
C HIS A 49 16.57 -5.85 -8.66
N VAL A 50 15.78 -5.81 -7.59
CA VAL A 50 15.55 -6.99 -6.73
C VAL A 50 14.73 -8.04 -7.47
N MET A 51 13.67 -7.66 -8.17
CA MET A 51 12.83 -8.58 -8.94
C MET A 51 13.62 -9.29 -10.04
N ASP A 52 14.51 -8.60 -10.74
CA ASP A 52 15.35 -9.16 -11.79
C ASP A 52 16.28 -10.25 -11.23
N SER A 53 16.76 -10.10 -9.99
CA SER A 53 17.59 -11.11 -9.31
C SER A 53 16.83 -12.39 -8.91
N ILE A 54 15.50 -12.37 -8.99
CA ILE A 54 14.62 -13.49 -8.62
C ILE A 54 13.61 -13.83 -9.72
N GLN A 55 13.88 -13.44 -10.97
CA GLN A 55 12.93 -13.52 -12.09
C GLN A 55 12.38 -14.93 -12.37
N ASP A 56 13.14 -15.98 -12.04
CA ASP A 56 12.77 -17.38 -12.28
C ASP A 56 12.03 -18.02 -11.09
N LYS A 57 11.69 -17.24 -10.06
CA LYS A 57 11.04 -17.73 -8.84
C LYS A 57 9.59 -17.24 -8.77
N PRO A 58 8.67 -18.02 -8.19
CA PRO A 58 7.34 -17.52 -7.85
C PRO A 58 7.46 -16.36 -6.85
N VAL A 59 6.81 -15.24 -7.15
CA VAL A 59 6.88 -14.03 -6.32
C VAL A 59 5.50 -13.66 -5.77
N VAL A 60 5.45 -13.43 -4.46
CA VAL A 60 4.32 -12.84 -3.75
C VAL A 60 4.72 -11.49 -3.17
N ILE A 61 3.87 -10.49 -3.35
CA ILE A 61 4.10 -9.17 -2.75
C ILE A 61 3.24 -9.00 -1.51
N HIS A 62 3.82 -8.54 -0.41
CA HIS A 62 3.08 -8.02 0.74
C HIS A 62 3.31 -6.51 0.83
N SER A 63 2.26 -5.72 0.65
CA SER A 63 2.28 -4.26 0.54
C SER A 63 1.56 -3.61 1.72
N PHE A 64 2.27 -2.75 2.46
CA PHE A 64 1.74 -2.11 3.67
C PHE A 64 1.36 -0.65 3.44
N SER A 65 0.16 -0.27 3.87
CA SER A 65 -0.36 1.09 3.83
C SER A 65 -0.36 1.72 2.43
N MET A 66 -0.80 2.97 2.33
CA MET A 66 -0.74 3.72 1.09
C MET A 66 0.70 3.93 0.59
N ASN A 67 1.71 3.85 1.46
CA ASN A 67 3.11 3.92 1.05
C ASN A 67 3.57 2.68 0.28
N GLY A 68 3.07 1.49 0.64
CA GLY A 68 3.24 0.27 -0.14
C GLY A 68 2.65 0.43 -1.54
N ILE A 69 1.45 1.01 -1.65
CA ILE A 69 0.84 1.36 -2.94
C ILE A 69 1.72 2.30 -3.76
N ARG A 70 2.39 3.28 -3.13
CA ARG A 70 3.39 4.12 -3.83
C ARG A 70 4.52 3.26 -4.42
N GLY A 71 5.03 2.30 -3.65
CA GLY A 71 6.06 1.38 -4.11
C GLY A 71 5.62 0.58 -5.34
N LEU A 72 4.39 0.04 -5.33
CA LEU A 72 3.83 -0.69 -6.46
C LEU A 72 3.69 0.18 -7.71
N ILE A 73 3.18 1.42 -7.56
CA ILE A 73 3.04 2.34 -8.70
C ILE A 73 4.41 2.74 -9.26
N SER A 74 5.38 2.99 -8.38
CA SER A 74 6.74 3.30 -8.80
C SER A 74 7.36 2.12 -9.57
N LEU A 75 7.17 0.89 -9.09
CA LEU A 75 7.60 -0.34 -9.76
C LEU A 75 6.94 -0.52 -11.12
N ALA A 76 5.63 -0.31 -11.23
CA ALA A 76 4.89 -0.38 -12.50
C ALA A 76 5.53 0.56 -13.54
N LYS A 77 5.79 1.82 -13.15
CA LYS A 77 6.44 2.82 -14.00
C LYS A 77 7.88 2.45 -14.37
N ALA A 78 8.64 1.89 -13.44
CA ALA A 78 10.02 1.51 -13.69
C ALA A 78 10.14 0.33 -14.67
N SER A 79 9.23 -0.63 -14.60
CA SER A 79 9.31 -1.86 -15.39
C SER A 79 9.01 -1.66 -16.88
N ASN A 80 8.24 -0.63 -17.24
CA ASN A 80 7.65 -0.47 -18.57
C ASN A 80 6.91 -1.72 -19.09
N ASN A 81 6.58 -2.67 -18.22
CA ASN A 81 5.88 -3.90 -18.55
C ASN A 81 4.46 -3.84 -17.96
N PRO A 82 3.43 -3.68 -18.81
CA PRO A 82 2.04 -3.57 -18.34
C PRO A 82 1.57 -4.82 -17.58
N ASN A 83 2.19 -5.97 -17.86
CA ASN A 83 1.80 -7.28 -17.34
C ASN A 83 2.73 -7.75 -16.21
N LEU A 84 3.57 -6.88 -15.65
CA LEU A 84 4.51 -7.25 -14.58
C LEU A 84 3.80 -7.95 -13.42
N PHE A 85 2.70 -7.36 -12.96
CA PHE A 85 1.98 -7.85 -11.78
C PHE A 85 1.13 -9.08 -12.09
N GLU A 86 0.72 -9.29 -13.34
CA GLU A 86 -0.03 -10.49 -13.74
C GLU A 86 0.79 -11.77 -13.60
N LYS A 87 2.12 -11.67 -13.70
CA LYS A 87 3.04 -12.80 -13.54
C LYS A 87 3.33 -13.16 -12.07
N LEU A 88 2.84 -12.38 -11.12
CA LEU A 88 3.02 -12.66 -9.69
C LEU A 88 1.99 -13.69 -9.25
N GLU A 89 2.38 -14.55 -8.31
CA GLU A 89 1.49 -15.59 -7.77
C GLU A 89 0.40 -15.02 -6.87
N GLY A 90 0.66 -13.86 -6.25
CA GLY A 90 -0.32 -13.20 -5.42
C GLY A 90 0.16 -11.89 -4.82
N ILE A 91 -0.79 -11.16 -4.24
CA ILE A 91 -0.51 -9.94 -3.48
C ILE A 91 -1.33 -9.88 -2.19
N VAL A 92 -0.66 -9.52 -1.10
CA VAL A 92 -1.27 -9.16 0.18
C VAL A 92 -1.25 -7.65 0.32
N PHE A 93 -2.39 -7.05 0.58
CA PHE A 93 -2.51 -5.66 0.99
C PHE A 93 -2.84 -5.60 2.49
N ASP A 94 -1.98 -4.92 3.24
CA ASP A 94 -2.23 -4.59 4.65
C ASP A 94 -2.54 -3.10 4.73
N SER A 95 -3.75 -2.77 5.19
CA SER A 95 -4.20 -1.40 5.39
C SER A 95 -4.14 -0.54 4.11
N ALA A 96 -4.51 -1.11 2.95
CA ALA A 96 -4.55 -0.44 1.64
C ALA A 96 -5.25 -1.31 0.57
N PRO A 97 -5.48 -0.78 -0.65
CA PRO A 97 -5.55 0.62 -1.02
C PRO A 97 -6.87 1.25 -0.56
N SER A 98 -6.88 2.57 -0.34
CA SER A 98 -8.12 3.31 -0.07
C SER A 98 -8.01 4.77 -0.51
N ARG A 99 -9.16 5.45 -0.61
CA ARG A 99 -9.24 6.89 -0.82
C ARG A 99 -9.01 7.59 0.51
N THR A 100 -7.83 8.19 0.67
CA THR A 100 -7.47 8.93 1.88
C THR A 100 -7.95 10.38 1.85
N LEU A 101 -8.26 10.91 3.02
CA LEU A 101 -8.68 12.30 3.23
C LEU A 101 -7.47 13.22 3.48
N PRO A 102 -7.59 14.54 3.28
CA PRO A 102 -6.49 15.48 3.49
C PRO A 102 -5.81 15.39 4.86
N TYR A 103 -6.58 15.17 5.93
CA TYR A 103 -6.01 15.06 7.28
C TYR A 103 -5.22 13.77 7.46
N GLN A 104 -5.65 12.66 6.84
CA GLN A 104 -4.95 11.37 6.89
C GLN A 104 -3.63 11.45 6.12
N ASN A 105 -3.66 12.04 4.91
CA ASN A 105 -2.44 12.30 4.15
C ASN A 105 -1.50 13.25 4.91
N GLY A 106 -2.05 14.28 5.56
CA GLY A 106 -1.28 15.22 6.37
C GLY A 106 -0.57 14.53 7.55
N LYS A 107 -1.29 13.69 8.29
CA LYS A 107 -0.75 12.88 9.39
C LYS A 107 0.31 11.89 8.88
N ALA A 108 0.05 11.18 7.77
CA ALA A 108 1.02 10.25 7.17
C ALA A 108 2.32 10.95 6.72
N MET A 109 2.20 12.14 6.12
CA MET A 109 3.36 12.94 5.71
C MET A 109 4.16 13.45 6.91
N MET A 110 3.50 13.83 7.99
CA MET A 110 4.14 14.24 9.23
C MET A 110 4.89 13.07 9.85
N LEU A 111 4.22 11.92 10.04
CA LEU A 111 4.80 10.72 10.66
C LEU A 111 5.98 10.14 9.88
N SER A 112 5.98 10.28 8.55
CA SER A 112 7.09 9.78 7.73
C SER A 112 8.32 10.68 7.75
N ARG A 113 8.28 11.85 8.39
CA ARG A 113 9.37 12.85 8.35
C ARG A 113 9.90 13.11 9.76
N PRO A 114 11.22 13.24 9.96
CA PRO A 114 11.80 13.57 11.27
C PRO A 114 11.15 14.80 11.90
N SER A 115 11.00 14.78 13.23
CA SER A 115 10.56 15.95 14.01
C SER A 115 11.53 17.11 13.86
N VAL A 116 11.04 18.34 14.04
CA VAL A 116 11.85 19.56 13.96
C VAL A 116 11.70 20.37 15.25
N ASN A 117 12.77 21.05 15.66
CA ASN A 117 12.79 21.74 16.96
C ASN A 117 11.96 23.03 17.00
N TYR A 118 11.64 23.61 15.84
CA TYR A 118 10.95 24.89 15.73
C TYR A 118 9.42 24.76 15.56
N MET A 119 8.89 23.53 15.48
CA MET A 119 7.46 23.31 15.21
C MET A 119 6.98 21.96 15.73
N THR A 120 5.83 21.95 16.39
CA THR A 120 5.20 20.72 16.89
C THR A 120 4.67 19.84 15.75
N ASP A 121 4.59 18.53 15.99
CA ASP A 121 4.02 17.57 15.04
C ASP A 121 2.55 17.84 14.70
N SER A 122 1.77 18.36 15.65
CA SER A 122 0.39 18.79 15.39
C SER A 122 0.34 19.94 14.37
N ASN A 123 1.21 20.95 14.51
CA ASN A 123 1.29 22.06 13.57
C ASN A 123 1.77 21.58 12.19
N ARG A 124 2.77 20.70 12.14
CA ARG A 124 3.25 20.07 10.89
C ARG A 124 2.14 19.29 10.19
N ALA A 125 1.39 18.47 10.93
CA ALA A 125 0.26 17.72 10.40
C ALA A 125 -0.83 18.65 9.85
N THR A 126 -1.09 19.77 10.55
CA THR A 126 -2.05 20.80 10.11
C THR A 126 -1.61 21.49 8.83
N ILE A 127 -0.32 21.84 8.70
CA ILE A 127 0.24 22.41 7.47
C ILE A 127 0.10 21.42 6.32
N PHE A 128 0.50 20.16 6.52
CA PHE A 128 0.36 19.15 5.46
C PHE A 128 -1.11 18.89 5.11
N LYS A 129 -2.03 18.88 6.08
CA LYS A 129 -3.48 18.82 5.82
C LYS A 129 -3.92 19.98 4.93
N LEU A 130 -3.50 21.21 5.23
CA LEU A 130 -3.83 22.39 4.43
C LEU A 130 -3.31 22.25 3.00
N LEU A 131 -2.06 21.84 2.82
CA LEU A 131 -1.48 21.61 1.49
C LEU A 131 -2.27 20.56 0.69
N ASN A 132 -2.67 19.46 1.34
CA ASN A 132 -3.51 18.44 0.69
C ASN A 132 -4.90 18.98 0.35
N THR A 133 -5.49 19.81 1.22
CA THR A 133 -6.81 20.42 1.00
C THR A 133 -6.78 21.38 -0.19
N ILE A 134 -5.78 22.25 -0.28
CA ILE A 134 -5.58 23.16 -1.42
C ILE A 134 -5.40 22.35 -2.71
N ARG A 135 -4.55 21.31 -2.67
CA ARG A 135 -4.36 20.43 -3.82
C ARG A 135 -5.66 19.76 -4.26
N ASP A 136 -6.47 19.26 -3.33
CA ASP A 136 -7.75 18.63 -3.65
C ASP A 136 -8.75 19.64 -4.23
N ALA A 137 -8.77 20.87 -3.74
CA ALA A 137 -9.59 21.95 -4.30
C ALA A 137 -9.19 22.27 -5.76
N LEU A 138 -7.90 22.23 -6.08
CA LEU A 138 -7.40 22.46 -7.45
C LEU A 138 -7.65 21.25 -8.38
N VAL A 139 -7.47 20.03 -7.86
CA VAL A 139 -7.60 18.80 -8.65
C VAL A 139 -9.05 18.38 -8.88
N SER A 140 -9.93 18.59 -7.89
CA SER A 140 -11.36 18.20 -7.92
C SER A 140 -12.11 18.67 -9.18
N PRO A 141 -12.06 19.96 -9.61
CA PRO A 141 -12.74 20.38 -10.84
C PRO A 141 -12.16 19.68 -12.08
N ILE A 142 -10.83 19.52 -12.15
CA ILE A 142 -10.15 18.88 -13.28
C ILE A 142 -10.62 17.43 -13.43
N ILE A 143 -10.67 16.66 -12.35
CA ILE A 143 -11.08 15.25 -12.40
C ILE A 143 -12.59 15.07 -12.60
N LYS A 144 -13.41 16.07 -12.25
CA LYS A 144 -14.86 16.05 -12.54
C LYS A 144 -15.12 16.28 -14.02
N ILE A 145 -14.39 17.21 -14.64
CA ILE A 145 -14.50 17.51 -16.08
C ILE A 145 -13.84 16.41 -16.91
N PHE A 146 -12.66 15.93 -16.47
CA PHE A 146 -11.88 14.89 -17.15
C PHE A 146 -11.61 13.71 -16.22
N PRO A 147 -12.59 12.82 -16.00
CA PRO A 147 -12.42 11.64 -15.14
C PRO A 147 -11.25 10.75 -15.54
N SER A 148 -10.93 10.69 -16.84
CA SER A 148 -9.79 9.95 -17.37
C SER A 148 -8.43 10.43 -16.85
N LEU A 149 -8.33 11.64 -16.28
CA LEU A 149 -7.07 12.16 -15.74
C LEU A 149 -6.87 11.86 -14.25
N ARG A 150 -7.85 11.28 -13.57
CA ARG A 150 -7.81 11.10 -12.10
C ARG A 150 -6.61 10.27 -11.62
N HIS A 151 -6.18 9.26 -12.39
CA HIS A 151 -4.99 8.48 -12.06
C HIS A 151 -3.71 9.31 -12.04
N ASN A 152 -3.61 10.41 -12.79
CA ASN A 152 -2.41 11.26 -12.78
C ASN A 152 -2.20 11.97 -11.44
N PHE A 153 -3.28 12.13 -10.67
CA PHE A 153 -3.25 12.87 -9.41
C PHE A 153 -3.45 11.98 -8.18
N LEU A 154 -4.16 10.86 -8.32
CA LEU A 154 -4.68 10.07 -7.19
C LEU A 154 -4.17 8.63 -7.24
N LEU A 155 -3.45 8.24 -6.18
CA LEU A 155 -2.88 6.90 -5.98
C LEU A 155 -3.91 5.78 -6.12
N TYR A 156 -5.05 5.94 -5.44
CA TYR A 156 -6.16 4.99 -5.47
C TYR A 156 -6.62 4.67 -6.89
N TRP A 157 -6.79 5.71 -7.71
CA TRP A 157 -7.21 5.51 -9.09
C TRP A 157 -6.08 5.02 -9.99
N TYR A 158 -4.83 5.38 -9.71
CA TYR A 158 -3.70 4.86 -10.49
C TYR A 158 -3.59 3.34 -10.37
N ILE A 159 -3.57 2.79 -9.15
CA ILE A 159 -3.51 1.33 -8.96
C ILE A 159 -4.76 0.65 -9.54
N HIS A 160 -5.92 1.30 -9.46
CA HIS A 160 -7.18 0.76 -9.97
C HIS A 160 -7.24 0.72 -11.52
N GLU A 161 -6.66 1.69 -12.21
CA GLU A 161 -6.83 1.88 -13.66
C GLU A 161 -5.61 1.53 -14.50
N LYS A 162 -4.40 1.60 -13.92
CA LYS A 162 -3.14 1.47 -14.65
C LYS A 162 -2.34 0.23 -14.28
N ILE A 163 -2.80 -0.52 -13.28
CA ILE A 163 -2.11 -1.72 -12.81
C ILE A 163 -3.11 -2.89 -12.84
N GLN A 164 -2.82 -3.89 -13.66
CA GLN A 164 -3.51 -5.16 -13.63
C GLN A 164 -2.91 -6.02 -12.52
N LEU A 165 -3.63 -6.18 -11.41
CA LEU A 165 -3.14 -6.90 -10.23
C LEU A 165 -3.13 -8.43 -10.44
N PRO A 166 -2.36 -9.17 -9.62
CA PRO A 166 -2.36 -10.63 -9.63
C PRO A 166 -3.76 -11.20 -9.38
N LYS A 167 -4.02 -12.42 -9.86
CA LYS A 167 -5.33 -13.07 -9.71
C LYS A 167 -5.66 -13.40 -8.26
N ARG A 168 -4.69 -13.78 -7.44
CA ARG A 168 -4.88 -14.06 -6.00
C ARG A 168 -4.54 -12.84 -5.16
N GLN A 169 -5.48 -12.41 -4.34
CA GLN A 169 -5.33 -11.21 -3.51
C GLN A 169 -5.82 -11.48 -2.09
N LEU A 170 -5.08 -11.01 -1.09
CA LEU A 170 -5.50 -10.99 0.31
C LEU A 170 -5.52 -9.56 0.82
N PHE A 171 -6.62 -9.16 1.46
CA PHE A 171 -6.76 -7.84 2.09
C PHE A 171 -6.87 -7.97 3.61
N LEU A 172 -6.00 -7.30 4.34
CA LEU A 172 -5.95 -7.25 5.79
C LEU A 172 -6.25 -5.81 6.22
N TYR A 173 -7.34 -5.59 6.94
CA TYR A 173 -7.77 -4.23 7.31
C TYR A 173 -8.65 -4.22 8.57
N SER A 174 -9.05 -3.03 9.02
CA SER A 174 -9.87 -2.83 10.21
C SER A 174 -10.79 -1.63 10.04
N GLU A 175 -11.99 -1.67 10.62
CA GLU A 175 -12.91 -0.52 10.60
C GLU A 175 -12.42 0.65 11.45
N LYS A 176 -11.68 0.36 12.53
CA LYS A 176 -11.06 1.37 13.40
C LYS A 176 -9.71 1.86 12.92
N ASP A 177 -9.29 1.52 11.70
CA ASP A 177 -8.08 2.09 11.12
C ASP A 177 -8.18 3.62 11.01
N SER A 178 -7.41 4.32 11.84
CA SER A 178 -7.45 5.79 11.92
C SER A 178 -6.80 6.50 10.74
N MET A 179 -6.09 5.78 9.86
CA MET A 179 -5.29 6.33 8.76
C MET A 179 -5.89 6.08 7.38
N ILE A 180 -6.70 5.04 7.20
CA ILE A 180 -7.41 4.77 5.94
C ILE A 180 -8.90 4.54 6.19
N PRO A 181 -9.79 5.08 5.36
CA PRO A 181 -11.21 4.71 5.44
C PRO A 181 -11.43 3.29 4.89
N PHE A 182 -12.01 2.38 5.68
CA PHE A 182 -12.24 1.00 5.24
C PHE A 182 -13.19 0.89 4.02
N ARG A 183 -14.20 1.76 3.92
CA ARG A 183 -15.16 1.74 2.81
C ARG A 183 -14.51 1.84 1.43
N GLY A 184 -13.49 2.69 1.29
CA GLY A 184 -12.75 2.82 0.03
C GLY A 184 -11.93 1.58 -0.30
N LEU A 185 -11.51 0.82 0.72
CA LEU A 185 -10.83 -0.46 0.56
C LEU A 185 -11.81 -1.57 0.18
N GLU A 186 -12.98 -1.63 0.83
CA GLU A 186 -14.04 -2.57 0.45
C GLU A 186 -14.56 -2.34 -0.97
N GLU A 187 -14.74 -1.08 -1.38
CA GLU A 187 -15.07 -0.75 -2.78
C GLU A 187 -14.02 -1.30 -3.76
N PHE A 188 -12.73 -1.22 -3.38
CA PHE A 188 -11.64 -1.77 -4.17
C PHE A 188 -11.69 -3.31 -4.22
N ILE A 189 -11.92 -3.97 -3.07
CA ILE A 189 -12.10 -5.43 -2.98
C ILE A 189 -13.20 -5.91 -3.92
N GLU A 190 -14.37 -5.27 -3.86
CA GLU A 190 -15.52 -5.67 -4.66
C GLU A 190 -15.25 -5.49 -6.16
N GLU A 191 -14.55 -4.43 -6.53
CA GLU A 191 -14.11 -4.26 -7.92
C GLU A 191 -13.14 -5.36 -8.37
N GLN A 192 -12.17 -5.75 -7.54
CA GLN A 192 -11.25 -6.85 -7.89
C GLN A 192 -12.00 -8.17 -8.07
N LYS A 193 -13.00 -8.46 -7.22
CA LYS A 193 -13.90 -9.61 -7.40
C LYS A 193 -14.65 -9.55 -8.72
N ARG A 194 -15.22 -8.39 -9.10
CA ARG A 194 -15.90 -8.20 -10.39
C ARG A 194 -14.97 -8.43 -11.60
N ARG A 195 -13.67 -8.15 -11.45
CA ARG A 195 -12.64 -8.43 -12.45
C ARG A 195 -12.21 -9.91 -12.49
N GLY A 196 -12.88 -10.77 -11.74
CA GLY A 196 -12.61 -12.21 -11.68
C GLY A 196 -11.33 -12.55 -10.93
N CYS A 197 -10.91 -11.73 -9.95
CA CYS A 197 -9.82 -12.08 -9.05
C CYS A 197 -10.34 -12.93 -7.88
N HIS A 198 -9.51 -13.86 -7.41
CA HIS A 198 -9.73 -14.60 -6.18
C HIS A 198 -9.29 -13.75 -5.00
N VAL A 199 -10.28 -13.16 -4.31
CA VAL A 199 -10.03 -12.20 -3.23
C VAL A 199 -10.44 -12.79 -1.88
N ASP A 200 -9.46 -13.01 -1.02
CA ASP A 200 -9.64 -13.26 0.41
C ASP A 200 -9.54 -11.92 1.16
N SER A 201 -10.33 -11.72 2.23
CA SER A 201 -10.25 -10.49 3.02
C SER A 201 -10.56 -10.72 4.49
N VAL A 202 -9.89 -9.99 5.38
CA VAL A 202 -10.06 -10.04 6.83
C VAL A 202 -10.24 -8.63 7.34
N ASN A 203 -11.40 -8.38 7.94
CA ASN A 203 -11.67 -7.18 8.70
C ASN A 203 -11.49 -7.49 10.18
N PHE A 204 -10.41 -6.99 10.78
CA PHE A 204 -10.09 -7.19 12.18
C PHE A 204 -10.98 -6.34 13.11
N GLY A 205 -11.86 -5.48 12.58
CA GLY A 205 -12.84 -4.70 13.32
C GLY A 205 -12.25 -3.51 14.09
N ASP A 206 -11.39 -3.77 15.07
CA ASP A 206 -11.02 -2.78 16.09
C ASP A 206 -9.54 -2.47 16.23
N THR A 207 -8.70 -3.07 15.38
CA THR A 207 -7.25 -2.85 15.40
C THR A 207 -6.82 -1.55 14.73
N GLU A 208 -5.70 -0.97 15.18
CA GLU A 208 -5.10 0.24 14.59
C GLU A 208 -4.38 -0.02 13.24
N HIS A 209 -4.11 1.07 12.52
CA HIS A 209 -3.45 1.04 11.21
C HIS A 209 -2.13 0.25 11.19
N VAL A 210 -2.04 -0.78 10.34
CA VAL A 210 -0.86 -1.66 10.18
C VAL A 210 -0.47 -2.40 11.49
N ALA A 211 -1.31 -2.31 12.53
CA ALA A 211 -1.09 -2.94 13.83
C ALA A 211 -1.84 -4.27 13.97
N HIS A 212 -2.52 -4.73 12.93
CA HIS A 212 -3.30 -5.97 12.92
C HIS A 212 -2.52 -7.17 13.46
N PHE A 213 -1.29 -7.39 12.99
CA PHE A 213 -0.43 -8.46 13.49
C PHE A 213 -0.04 -8.27 14.97
N ARG A 214 0.16 -7.03 15.43
CA ARG A 214 0.51 -6.78 16.85
C ARG A 214 -0.66 -7.13 17.77
N GLU A 215 -1.88 -6.85 17.34
CA GLU A 215 -3.08 -6.94 18.18
C GLU A 215 -3.80 -8.28 18.03
N LYS A 216 -3.75 -8.90 16.84
CA LYS A 216 -4.36 -10.20 16.53
C LYS A 216 -3.35 -11.12 15.80
N PRO A 217 -2.21 -11.48 16.44
CA PRO A 217 -1.11 -12.18 15.79
C PRO A 217 -1.49 -13.56 15.24
N GLU A 218 -2.27 -14.35 15.98
CA GLU A 218 -2.65 -15.71 15.58
C GLU A 218 -3.53 -15.70 14.32
N GLU A 219 -4.58 -14.87 14.32
CA GLU A 219 -5.49 -14.73 13.19
C GLU A 219 -4.77 -14.17 11.96
N TYR A 220 -3.95 -13.11 12.15
CA TYR A 220 -3.15 -12.52 11.08
C TYR A 220 -2.20 -13.55 10.45
N THR A 221 -1.40 -14.24 11.28
CA THR A 221 -0.46 -15.27 10.81
C THR A 221 -1.17 -16.38 10.07
N LYS A 222 -2.26 -16.92 10.65
CA LYS A 222 -3.06 -17.98 10.02
C LYS A 222 -3.51 -17.56 8.63
N LYS A 223 -4.02 -16.34 8.48
CA LYS A 223 -4.53 -15.84 7.19
C LYS A 223 -3.42 -15.61 6.17
N CYS A 224 -2.26 -15.12 6.60
CA CYS A 224 -1.09 -15.01 5.74
C CYS A 224 -0.58 -16.38 5.25
N ILE A 225 -0.51 -17.37 6.14
CA ILE A 225 -0.06 -18.73 5.81
C ILE A 225 -1.07 -19.43 4.90
N GLU A 226 -2.37 -19.37 5.22
CA GLU A 226 -3.44 -19.89 4.38
C GLU A 226 -3.37 -19.32 2.96
N PHE A 227 -3.09 -18.03 2.80
CA PHE A 227 -2.96 -17.39 1.50
C PHE A 227 -1.78 -17.92 0.68
N VAL A 228 -0.58 -17.97 1.27
CA VAL A 228 0.62 -18.43 0.55
C VAL A 228 0.68 -19.94 0.35
N SER A 229 -0.07 -20.73 1.13
CA SER A 229 -0.18 -22.18 0.92
C SER A 229 -0.99 -22.57 -0.32
N LYS A 230 -1.75 -21.64 -0.88
CA LYS A 230 -2.57 -21.82 -2.10
C LYS A 230 -1.83 -21.39 -3.37
N ILE A 231 -0.56 -21.04 -3.25
CA ILE A 231 0.36 -20.60 -4.29
C ILE A 231 1.36 -21.72 -4.52
#